data_AF-A0A356T0Z3-F1
#
_entry.id   AF-A0A356T0Z3-F1
#
_cell.length_a   1.000
_cell.length_b   1.000
_cell.length_c   1.000
_cell.angle_alpha   90.00
_cell.angle_beta   90.00
_cell.angle_gamma   90.00
#
_symmetry.space_group_name_H-M   'P 1'
#
loop_
_entity.id
_entity.type
_entity.pdbx_description
1 polymer ?
#
loop_
_entity_poly.entity_id
_entity_poly.type
_entity_poly.pdbx_seq_one_letter_code
_entity_poly.pdbx_strand_id
1 'polypeptide(L)' 'MPTFKLDGQDIPFEEGDTIIRAAYRAGIEIPHYCWHPGLSIAANCRMCLVEIK' A
#
# COMPACT_ATOMS: atom_id res chain seq x y z
N MET A 1 -16.35 -3.36 -5.07
CA MET A 1 -14.91 -3.37 -4.75
C MET A 1 -14.76 -3.91 -3.35
N PRO A 2 -13.94 -4.95 -3.14
CA PRO A 2 -13.62 -5.40 -1.80
C PRO A 2 -12.84 -4.30 -1.05
N THR A 3 -12.90 -4.33 0.27
CA THR A 3 -12.23 -3.39 1.17
C THR A 3 -11.38 -4.13 2.19
N PHE A 4 -10.33 -3.48 2.69
CA PHE A 4 -9.57 -3.91 3.86
C PHE A 4 -9.44 -2.75 4.84
N LYS A 5 -9.09 -3.06 6.10
CA LYS A 5 -8.86 -2.02 7.11
C LYS A 5 -7.40 -1.62 7.17
N LEU A 6 -7.13 -0.33 7.00
CA LEU A 6 -5.82 0.29 7.25
C LEU A 6 -6.00 1.37 8.32
N ASP A 7 -5.37 1.19 9.48
CA ASP A 7 -5.49 2.10 10.63
C ASP A 7 -6.95 2.45 11.01
N GLY A 8 -7.83 1.44 10.88
CA GLY A 8 -9.27 1.56 11.18
C GLY A 8 -10.13 2.15 10.06
N GLN A 9 -9.53 2.60 8.96
CA GLN A 9 -10.23 3.11 7.78
C GLN A 9 -10.47 2.01 6.74
N ASP A 10 -11.66 1.97 6.14
CA ASP A 10 -11.98 1.04 5.06
C ASP A 10 -11.39 1.55 3.74
N ILE A 11 -10.41 0.82 3.21
CA ILE A 11 -9.69 1.15 1.99
C ILE A 11 -10.14 0.21 0.86
N PRO A 12 -10.64 0.73 -0.26
CA PRO A 12 -10.96 -0.09 -1.42
C PRO A 12 -9.69 -0.60 -2.10
N PHE A 13 -9.72 -1.83 -2.58
CA PHE A 13 -8.62 -2.41 -3.35
C PHE A 13 -9.12 -3.19 -4.58
N GLU A 14 -8.20 -3.45 -5.51
CA GLU A 14 -8.38 -4.38 -6.62
C GLU A 14 -7.57 -5.66 -6.37
N GLU A 15 -8.07 -6.81 -6.81
CA GLU A 15 -7.31 -8.05 -6.70
C GLU A 15 -5.94 -7.92 -7.39
N GLY A 16 -4.88 -8.31 -6.68
CA GLY A 16 -3.50 -8.15 -7.14
C GLY A 16 -2.83 -6.85 -6.71
N ASP A 17 -3.54 -5.92 -6.07
CA ASP A 17 -2.90 -4.75 -5.45
C ASP A 17 -1.95 -5.14 -4.32
N THR A 18 -0.91 -4.33 -4.17
CA THR A 18 -0.15 -4.25 -2.93
C THR A 18 -0.84 -3.27 -1.96
N ILE A 19 -0.64 -3.44 -0.65
CA ILE A 19 -1.18 -2.54 0.38
C ILE A 19 -0.79 -1.08 0.09
N ILE A 20 0.48 -0.82 -0.27
CA ILE A 20 0.96 0.53 -0.60
C ILE A 20 0.29 1.12 -1.84
N ARG A 21 -0.07 0.30 -2.83
CA ARG A 21 -0.79 0.78 -4.02
C ARG A 21 -2.23 1.17 -3.70
N ALA A 22 -2.92 0.36 -2.89
CA ALA A 22 -4.27 0.68 -2.42
C ALA A 22 -4.28 1.95 -1.55
N ALA A 23 -3.34 2.06 -0.61
CA ALA A 23 -3.16 3.25 0.22
C ALA A 23 -2.89 4.52 -0.62
N TYR A 24 -1.98 4.42 -1.60
CA TYR A 24 -1.67 5.52 -2.52
C TYR A 24 -2.91 6.02 -3.28
N ARG A 25 -3.76 5.12 -3.81
CA ARG A 25 -5.02 5.50 -4.50
C ARG A 25 -6.02 6.15 -3.55
N ALA A 26 -6.00 5.78 -2.28
CA ALA A 26 -6.83 6.37 -1.23
C ALA A 26 -6.25 7.68 -0.64
N GLY A 27 -5.09 8.15 -1.13
CA GLY A 27 -4.44 9.36 -0.63
C GLY A 27 -3.75 9.18 0.73
N ILE A 28 -3.52 7.94 1.17
CA ILE A 28 -2.79 7.62 2.40
C ILE A 28 -1.31 7.41 2.05
N GLU A 29 -0.46 8.22 2.67
CA GLU A 29 0.98 8.14 2.47
C GLU A 29 1.60 7.08 3.40
N ILE A 30 2.25 6.08 2.80
CA ILE A 30 3.11 5.12 3.50
C ILE A 30 4.56 5.51 3.20
N PRO A 31 5.44 5.70 4.19
CA PRO A 31 6.84 6.04 3.94
C PRO A 31 7.54 5.03 3.03
N HIS A 32 8.18 5.51 1.96
CA HIS A 32 8.90 4.66 1.01
C HIS A 32 10.02 5.42 0.30
N TYR A 33 11.12 4.72 -0.01
CA TYR A 33 12.15 5.21 -0.93
C TYR A 33 12.18 4.44 -2.25
N CYS A 34 11.88 3.14 -2.22
CA CYS A 34 12.12 2.23 -3.34
C CYS A 34 10.85 1.80 -4.08
N TRP A 35 9.74 2.51 -3.89
CA TRP A 35 8.46 2.23 -4.53
C TRP A 35 7.99 3.44 -5.34
N HIS A 36 7.38 3.19 -6.49
CA HIS A 36 6.74 4.21 -7.33
C HIS A 36 5.68 3.51 -8.19
N PRO A 37 4.48 4.10 -8.40
CA PRO A 37 3.38 3.43 -9.11
C PRO A 37 3.69 3.07 -10.57
N GLY A 38 4.62 3.79 -11.20
CA GLY A 38 5.06 3.58 -12.58
C GLY A 38 6.32 2.73 -12.76
N LEU A 39 6.88 2.16 -11.69
CA LEU A 39 8.12 1.36 -11.72
C LEU A 39 7.90 -0.04 -11.15
N SER A 40 8.80 -0.97 -11.47
CA SER A 40 8.82 -2.30 -10.87
C SER A 40 9.16 -2.27 -9.37
N ILE A 41 8.71 -3.28 -8.63
CA ILE A 41 8.89 -3.36 -7.16
C ILE A 41 10.33 -3.76 -6.82
N ALA A 42 11.06 -2.89 -6.10
CA ALA A 42 12.46 -3.13 -5.70
C ALA A 42 12.64 -3.78 -4.30
N ALA A 43 11.74 -3.49 -3.35
CA ALA A 43 11.70 -4.07 -2.00
C ALA A 43 13.01 -3.99 -1.15
N ASN A 44 13.88 -2.98 -1.36
CA ASN A 44 15.16 -2.87 -0.63
C ASN A 44 15.10 -1.96 0.62
N CYS A 45 14.26 -0.91 0.64
CA CYS A 45 14.32 0.13 1.69
C CYS A 45 13.63 -0.24 3.01
N ARG A 46 12.67 -1.18 2.98
CA ARG A 46 11.88 -1.64 4.14
C ARG A 46 11.16 -0.54 4.94
N MET A 47 11.02 0.67 4.40
CA MET A 47 10.27 1.75 5.04
C MET A 47 8.75 1.50 5.06
N CYS A 48 8.24 0.75 4.07
CA CYS A 48 6.82 0.43 3.94
C CYS A 48 6.40 -0.85 4.70
N LEU A 49 7.09 -1.17 5.79
CA LEU A 49 6.72 -2.32 6.64
C LEU A 49 5.40 -2.05 7.37
N VAL A 50 4.56 -3.08 7.46
CA VAL A 50 3.25 -3.04 8.12
C VAL A 50 3.04 -4.30 8.95
N GLU A 51 2.17 -4.22 9.95
CA GLU A 51 1.68 -5.37 10.73
C GLU A 51 0.32 -5.81 10.18
N ILE A 52 0.10 -7.13 10.10
CA ILE A 52 -1.17 -7.73 9.68
C ILE A 52 -1.83 -8.41 10.87
N LYS A 53 -3.14 -8.26 11.01
CA LYS A 53 -3.97 -8.87 12.05
C LYS A 53 -5.12 -9.66 11.44
#